data_AF-A0A3N3ZQ10-F1
#
_entry.id   AF-A0A3N3ZQ10-F1
#
_cell.length_a   1.000
_cell.length_b   1.000
_cell.length_c   1.000
_cell.angle_alpha   90.00
_cell.angle_beta   90.00
_cell.angle_gamma   90.00
#
_symmetry.space_group_name_H-M   'P 1'
#
loop_
_entity.id
_entity.type
_entity.pdbx_description
1 polymer ?
#
loop_
_entity_poly.entity_id
_entity_poly.type
_entity_poly.pdbx_seq_one_letter_code
_entity_poly.pdbx_strand_id
1 'polypeptide(L)'
;MSVTPSQFGQSDPPEDSAPAARLHRGDGVSSLSPALREVLRCPMTRANLIQVDEHHLMSERPFREGVHPVFPVVDGIPNFLPIARRS
;
A
#
# COMPACT_ATOMS: atom_id res chain seq x y z
N MET A 1 -15.77 47.55 44.29
CA MET A 1 -14.66 46.95 43.52
C MET A 1 -14.61 45.48 43.91
N SER A 2 -15.13 44.59 43.06
CA SER A 2 -15.30 43.17 43.39
C SER A 2 -14.80 42.33 42.22
N VAL A 3 -13.77 41.54 42.51
CA VAL A 3 -13.05 40.66 41.59
C VAL A 3 -13.84 39.36 41.43
N THR A 4 -14.13 38.96 40.19
CA THR A 4 -14.63 37.62 39.86
C THR A 4 -13.47 36.74 39.36
N PRO A 5 -13.33 35.49 39.84
CA PRO A 5 -12.25 34.61 39.44
C PRO A 5 -12.53 33.92 38.10
N SER A 6 -11.48 33.80 37.29
CA SER A 6 -11.40 32.97 36.08
C SER A 6 -11.68 31.50 36.39
N GLN A 7 -12.65 30.90 35.71
CA GLN A 7 -12.72 29.45 35.54
C GLN A 7 -11.96 29.07 34.28
N PHE A 8 -10.74 28.59 34.47
CA PHE A 8 -10.10 27.65 33.54
C PHE A 8 -10.80 26.30 33.73
N GLY A 9 -11.27 25.69 32.64
CA GLY A 9 -11.62 24.27 32.66
C GLY A 9 -12.86 23.91 31.85
N GLN A 10 -12.70 23.83 30.53
CA GLN A 10 -13.34 22.77 29.76
C GLN A 10 -12.52 22.58 28.48
N SER A 11 -11.56 21.67 28.55
CA SER A 11 -10.96 21.08 27.36
C SER A 11 -12.00 20.12 26.80
N ASP A 12 -12.67 20.52 25.73
CA ASP A 12 -13.37 19.57 24.88
C ASP A 12 -12.38 18.47 24.49
N PRO A 13 -12.74 17.17 24.57
CA PRO A 13 -11.91 16.13 24.01
C PRO A 13 -11.78 16.39 22.50
N PRO A 14 -10.60 16.23 21.89
CA PRO A 14 -10.53 16.25 20.44
C PRO A 14 -11.26 15.00 19.95
N GLU A 15 -12.50 15.17 19.52
CA GLU A 15 -13.15 14.27 18.57
C GLU A 15 -12.44 14.41 17.22
N ASP A 16 -11.19 13.96 17.17
CA ASP A 16 -10.43 13.81 15.94
C ASP A 16 -9.81 12.41 15.93
N SER A 17 -10.66 11.41 16.17
CA SER A 17 -10.45 10.11 15.54
C SER A 17 -11.16 10.15 14.20
N ALA A 18 -10.61 10.94 13.26
CA ALA A 18 -10.84 10.72 11.85
C ALA A 18 -10.69 9.20 11.61
N PRO A 19 -11.69 8.52 11.02
CA PRO A 19 -11.53 7.11 10.70
C PRO A 19 -10.28 7.01 9.85
N ALA A 20 -9.26 6.30 10.36
CA ALA A 20 -8.01 6.06 9.64
C ALA A 20 -8.39 5.83 8.20
N ALA A 21 -8.08 6.80 7.33
CA ALA A 21 -8.57 6.79 5.97
C ALA A 21 -8.22 5.41 5.45
N ARG A 22 -9.24 4.56 5.24
CA ARG A 22 -9.04 3.34 4.50
C ARG A 22 -8.62 3.89 3.16
N LEU A 23 -7.31 3.99 2.94
CA LEU A 23 -6.75 4.32 1.64
C LEU A 23 -7.36 3.23 0.78
N HIS A 24 -8.46 3.57 0.10
CA HIS A 24 -8.95 2.76 -0.98
C HIS A 24 -7.70 2.55 -1.80
N ARG A 25 -7.23 1.30 -1.93
CA ARG A 25 -6.00 0.99 -2.66
C ARG A 25 -6.08 1.39 -4.14
N GLY A 26 -7.20 1.99 -4.54
CA GLY A 26 -7.59 2.33 -5.88
C GLY A 26 -7.85 1.08 -6.69
N ASP A 27 -7.75 1.28 -8.00
CA ASP A 27 -7.82 0.21 -8.96
C ASP A 27 -6.75 -0.86 -8.71
N GLY A 28 -7.13 -2.11 -8.94
CA GLY A 28 -6.30 -3.29 -8.71
C GLY A 28 -5.64 -3.82 -9.97
N VAL A 29 -5.15 -5.06 -9.91
CA VAL A 29 -4.59 -5.83 -11.03
C VAL A 29 -5.60 -5.96 -12.17
N SER A 30 -6.90 -6.02 -11.86
CA SER A 30 -8.00 -6.01 -12.83
C SER A 30 -8.03 -4.79 -13.77
N SER A 31 -7.43 -3.66 -13.37
CA SER A 31 -7.30 -2.48 -14.25
C SER A 31 -6.19 -2.60 -15.29
N LEU A 32 -5.27 -3.56 -15.12
CA LEU A 32 -4.21 -3.79 -16.08
C LEU A 32 -4.77 -4.47 -17.33
N SER A 33 -4.50 -3.89 -18.50
CA SER A 33 -4.94 -4.49 -19.77
C SER A 33 -4.30 -5.88 -19.98
N PRO A 34 -4.97 -6.80 -20.69
CA PRO A 34 -4.41 -8.11 -21.01
C PRO A 34 -3.04 -8.02 -21.70
N ALA A 35 -2.90 -7.11 -22.67
CA ALA A 35 -1.64 -6.88 -23.37
C ALA A 35 -0.50 -6.43 -22.43
N LEU A 36 -0.81 -5.62 -21.41
CA LEU A 36 0.20 -5.22 -20.42
C LEU A 36 0.59 -6.41 -19.52
N ARG A 37 -0.38 -7.24 -19.11
CA ARG A 37 -0.12 -8.46 -18.33
C ARG A 37 0.77 -9.45 -19.09
N GLU A 38 0.65 -9.52 -20.41
CA GLU A 38 1.47 -10.39 -21.26
C GLU A 38 2.93 -9.97 -21.32
N VAL A 39 3.25 -8.68 -21.17
CA VAL A 39 4.63 -8.15 -21.27
C VAL A 39 5.29 -7.88 -19.93
N LEU A 40 4.52 -7.68 -18.86
CA LEU A 40 5.06 -7.43 -17.52
C LEU A 40 5.89 -8.61 -17.01
N ARG A 41 7.10 -8.32 -16.52
CA ARG A 41 8.03 -9.31 -15.97
C ARG A 41 8.58 -8.86 -14.62
N CYS A 42 8.89 -9.83 -13.77
CA CYS A 42 9.55 -9.56 -12.49
C CYS A 42 10.94 -8.96 -12.74
N PRO A 43 11.29 -7.81 -12.13
CA PRO A 43 12.58 -7.16 -12.34
C PRO A 43 13.76 -8.00 -11.80
N MET A 44 13.51 -8.87 -10.81
CA MET A 44 14.56 -9.64 -10.13
C MET A 44 14.83 -10.99 -10.81
N THR A 45 13.80 -11.64 -11.34
CA THR A 45 13.88 -13.01 -11.89
C THR A 45 13.66 -13.09 -13.40
N ARG A 46 13.17 -12.01 -14.01
CA ARG A 46 12.66 -11.95 -15.39
C ARG A 46 11.51 -12.93 -15.69
N ALA A 47 10.97 -13.60 -14.68
CA ALA A 47 9.85 -14.51 -14.83
C ALA A 47 8.53 -13.75 -15.04
N ASN A 48 7.48 -14.46 -15.43
CA ASN A 48 6.15 -13.88 -15.47
C ASN A 48 5.69 -13.51 -14.05
N LEU A 49 4.71 -12.61 -14.02
CA LEU A 49 4.02 -12.20 -12.82
C LEU A 49 2.62 -12.81 -12.82
N ILE A 50 2.28 -13.50 -11.75
CA ILE A 50 0.95 -14.06 -11.52
C ILE A 50 0.17 -13.20 -10.53
N GLN A 51 -1.13 -13.08 -10.76
CA GLN A 51 -2.03 -12.38 -9.85
C GLN A 51 -2.30 -13.27 -8.64
N VAL A 52 -2.02 -12.76 -7.44
CA VAL A 52 -2.32 -13.45 -6.17
C VAL A 52 -3.68 -13.00 -5.65
N ASP A 53 -3.90 -11.69 -5.68
CA ASP A 53 -5.17 -11.04 -5.38
C ASP A 53 -5.29 -9.75 -6.20
N GLU A 54 -6.32 -8.94 -5.96
CA GLU A 54 -6.54 -7.69 -6.70
C GLU A 54 -5.46 -6.63 -6.51
N HIS A 55 -4.57 -6.76 -5.54
CA HIS A 55 -3.60 -5.73 -5.21
C HIS A 55 -2.18 -6.28 -5.09
N HIS A 56 -1.92 -7.50 -5.54
CA HIS A 56 -0.60 -8.11 -5.49
C HIS A 56 -0.30 -8.97 -6.71
N LEU A 57 0.90 -8.78 -7.24
CA LEU A 57 1.51 -9.62 -8.26
C LEU A 57 2.70 -10.38 -7.65
N MET A 58 2.83 -11.66 -7.96
CA MET A 58 3.94 -12.49 -7.48
C MET A 58 4.74 -13.04 -8.65
N SER A 59 6.06 -13.18 -8.48
CA SER A 59 6.90 -13.83 -9.48
C SER A 59 6.65 -15.34 -9.52
N GLU A 60 6.57 -15.93 -10.72
CA GLU A 60 6.52 -17.40 -10.88
C GLU A 60 7.81 -18.11 -10.46
N ARG A 61 8.94 -17.39 -10.40
CA ARG A 61 10.23 -17.94 -9.98
C ARG A 61 10.64 -17.36 -8.64
N PRO A 62 11.27 -18.17 -7.77
CA PRO A 62 11.84 -17.66 -6.53
C PRO A 62 13.05 -16.76 -6.81
N PHE A 63 13.34 -15.88 -5.87
CA PHE A 63 14.51 -15.00 -5.87
C PHE A 63 15.12 -14.94 -4.49
N ARG A 64 16.40 -15.32 -4.35
CA ARG A 64 17.16 -15.40 -3.09
C ARG A 64 16.46 -16.26 -2.02
N GLU A 65 17.20 -17.18 -1.42
CA GLU A 65 16.67 -18.00 -0.29
C GLU A 65 15.38 -18.78 -0.63
N GLY A 66 15.05 -18.95 -1.92
CA GLY A 66 13.84 -19.64 -2.38
C GLY A 66 12.53 -18.84 -2.27
N VAL A 67 12.57 -17.56 -1.91
CA VAL A 67 11.36 -16.75 -1.68
C VAL A 67 10.85 -16.13 -2.98
N HIS A 68 9.54 -16.19 -3.24
CA HIS A 68 8.94 -15.54 -4.41
C HIS A 68 8.66 -14.05 -4.12
N PRO A 69 9.23 -13.10 -4.90
CA PRO A 69 8.93 -11.69 -4.72
C PRO A 69 7.45 -11.38 -4.97
N VAL A 70 6.86 -10.57 -4.09
CA VAL A 70 5.49 -10.06 -4.20
C VAL A 70 5.54 -8.54 -4.30
N PHE A 71 4.78 -8.00 -5.24
CA PHE A 71 4.75 -6.58 -5.59
C PHE A 71 3.32 -6.06 -5.40
N PRO A 72 3.13 -4.98 -4.62
CA PRO A 72 1.81 -4.40 -4.47
C PRO A 72 1.41 -3.62 -5.73
N VAL A 73 0.11 -3.59 -6.00
CA VAL A 73 -0.53 -2.72 -6.99
C VAL A 73 -1.38 -1.71 -6.25
N VAL A 74 -1.11 -0.42 -6.48
CA VAL A 74 -1.79 0.72 -5.85
C VAL A 74 -2.22 1.66 -6.96
N ASP A 75 -3.51 2.02 -6.98
CA ASP A 75 -4.12 2.88 -8.01
C ASP A 75 -3.83 2.40 -9.44
N GLY A 76 -3.87 1.08 -9.65
CA GLY A 76 -3.58 0.42 -10.93
C GLY A 76 -2.09 0.38 -11.29
N ILE A 77 -1.19 0.85 -10.42
CA ILE A 77 0.26 0.94 -10.68
C ILE A 77 1.00 -0.14 -9.88
N PRO A 78 1.62 -1.13 -10.56
CA PRO A 78 2.49 -2.09 -9.89
C PRO A 78 3.78 -1.45 -9.38
N ASN A 79 4.07 -1.64 -8.09
CA ASN A 79 5.31 -1.16 -7.48
C ASN A 79 6.39 -2.25 -7.52
N PHE A 80 7.35 -2.08 -8.43
CA PHE A 80 8.48 -2.99 -8.63
C PHE A 80 9.77 -2.55 -7.94
N LEU A 81 9.71 -1.53 -7.09
CA LEU A 81 10.89 -1.08 -6.36
C LEU A 81 11.36 -2.20 -5.42
N PRO A 82 12.68 -2.40 -5.29
CA PRO A 82 13.19 -3.33 -4.29
C PRO A 82 12.70 -2.90 -2.91
N ILE A 83 12.17 -3.85 -2.14
CA ILE A 83 11.82 -3.61 -0.74
C ILE A 83 13.10 -3.15 -0.05
N ALA A 84 13.18 -1.86 0.28
CA ALA A 84 14.36 -1.29 0.90
C ALA A 84 14.66 -2.10 2.16
N ARG A 85 15.82 -2.76 2.21
CA ARG A 85 16.30 -3.35 3.45
C ARG A 85 16.51 -2.18 4.41
N ARG A 86 15.66 -2.05 5.43
CA ARG A 86 16.03 -1.27 6.62
C ARG A 86 17.22 -2.01 7.23
N SER A 87 18.42 -1.50 6.98
CA SER A 87 19.64 -1.82 7.72
C SER A 87 19.59 -1.16 9.09
#